data_AF-A0A1V6EW34-F1
#
_entry.id   AF-A0A1V6EW34-F1
#
_cell.length_a   1.000
_cell.length_b   1.000
_cell.length_c   1.000
_cell.angle_alpha   90.00
_cell.angle_beta   90.00
_cell.angle_gamma   90.00
#
_symmetry.space_group_name_H-M   'P 1'
#
loop_
_entity.id
_entity.type
_entity.pdbx_description
1 polymer ?
#
loop_
_entity_poly.entity_id
_entity_poly.type
_entity_poly.pdbx_seq_one_letter_code
_entity_poly.pdbx_strand_id
1 'polypeptide(L)' 'MPNKNSKAAHIPIRTCVVCKKKVDQNQLLNFFLTESGIVFDFGRIIPVRRFYLCPSADCFKGLSKWRKGHQKRKIR' A
#
# COMPACT_ATOMS: atom_id res chain seq x y z
N MET A 1 -28.18 10.06 17.49
CA MET A 1 -27.84 8.62 17.58
C MET A 1 -26.62 8.37 16.70
N PRO A 2 -25.48 7.90 17.23
CA PRO A 2 -24.38 7.50 16.36
C PRO A 2 -24.84 6.31 15.49
N ASN A 3 -24.57 6.40 14.19
CA ASN A 3 -24.94 5.38 13.23
C ASN A 3 -24.28 4.04 13.60
N LYS A 4 -25.05 3.09 14.14
CA LYS A 4 -24.60 1.72 14.48
C LYS A 4 -24.02 0.96 13.27
N ASN A 5 -24.39 1.35 12.06
CA ASN A 5 -23.87 0.81 10.79
C ASN A 5 -22.61 1.52 10.29
N SER A 6 -22.26 2.68 10.85
CA SER A 6 -20.97 3.28 10.57
C SER A 6 -19.94 2.43 11.29
N LYS A 7 -19.16 1.65 10.54
CA LYS A 7 -17.97 1.02 11.09
C LYS A 7 -16.89 2.08 11.34
N ALA A 8 -17.20 3.08 12.17
CA ALA A 8 -16.33 4.22 12.45
C ALA A 8 -14.96 3.78 13.03
N ALA A 9 -14.91 2.60 13.64
CA ALA A 9 -13.69 1.96 14.14
C ALA A 9 -13.10 0.88 13.21
N HIS A 10 -13.67 0.62 12.02
CA HIS A 10 -13.14 -0.43 11.15
C HIS A 10 -11.88 0.03 10.46
N ILE A 11 -10.79 -0.66 10.79
CA ILE A 11 -9.51 -0.48 10.13
C ILE A 11 -9.58 -1.23 8.78
N PRO A 12 -9.32 -0.56 7.65
CA PRO A 12 -9.27 -1.22 6.36
C PRO A 12 -8.21 -2.33 6.31
N ILE A 13 -8.60 -3.51 5.83
CA ILE A 13 -7.65 -4.57 5.48
C ILE A 13 -7.05 -4.26 4.10
N ARG A 14 -5.72 -4.36 4.00
CA ARG A 14 -4.95 -4.07 2.80
C ARG A 14 -4.02 -5.22 2.47
N THR A 15 -3.59 -5.28 1.21
CA THR A 15 -2.78 -6.38 0.69
C THR A 15 -1.39 -5.87 0.34
N CYS A 16 -0.37 -6.52 0.89
CA CYS A 16 1.01 -6.27 0.48
C CYS A 16 1.19 -6.59 -1.01
N VAL A 17 1.74 -5.66 -1.78
CA VAL A 17 1.90 -5.84 -3.22
C VAL A 17 2.91 -6.94 -3.58
N VAL A 18 3.83 -7.25 -2.67
CA VAL A 18 4.88 -8.28 -2.85
C VAL A 18 4.40 -9.65 -2.36
N CYS A 19 4.25 -9.85 -1.05
CA CYS A 19 3.93 -11.17 -0.48
C CYS A 19 2.44 -11.52 -0.49
N LYS A 20 1.55 -10.60 -0.90
CA LYS A 20 0.08 -10.80 -0.96
C LYS A 20 -0.60 -11.05 0.39
N LYS A 21 0.10 -10.91 1.52
CA LYS A 21 -0.51 -10.97 2.86
C LYS A 21 -1.57 -9.87 3.01
N LYS A 22 -2.73 -10.24 3.55
CA LYS A 22 -3.84 -9.34 3.91
C LYS A 22 -3.81 -9.06 5.40
N VAL A 23 -3.63 -7.80 5.79
CA VAL A 23 -3.58 -7.37 7.20
C VAL A 23 -4.17 -5.97 7.33
N ASP A 24 -4.35 -5.51 8.56
CA ASP A 24 -4.77 -4.14 8.83
C ASP A 24 -3.83 -3.14 8.18
N GLN A 25 -4.37 -2.05 7.63
CA GLN A 25 -3.56 -1.02 6.95
C GLN A 25 -2.47 -0.42 7.84
N ASN A 26 -2.66 -0.43 9.16
CA ASN A 26 -1.72 0.12 10.13
C ASN A 26 -0.46 -0.76 10.26
N GLN A 27 -0.52 -2.02 9.86
CA GLN A 27 0.62 -2.96 9.84
C GLN A 27 1.44 -2.86 8.54
N LEU A 28 1.01 -2.04 7.58
CA LEU A 28 1.67 -1.90 6.28
C LEU A 28 2.20 -0.47 6.09
N LEU A 29 3.37 -0.40 5.46
CA LEU A 29 3.89 0.84 4.91
C LEU A 29 3.06 1.16 3.66
N ASN A 30 2.57 2.39 3.56
CA ASN A 30 1.89 2.84 2.36
C ASN A 30 2.83 3.71 1.54
N PHE A 31 2.73 3.59 0.22
CA PHE A 31 3.56 4.34 -0.72
C PHE A 31 2.82 4.58 -2.02
N PHE A 32 3.32 5.51 -2.82
CA PHE A 32 2.86 5.74 -4.18
C PHE A 32 4.03 5.84 -5.13
N LEU A 33 3.73 5.74 -6.43
CA LEU A 33 4.72 5.83 -7.49
C LEU A 33 4.71 7.24 -8.06
N THR A 34 5.90 7.83 -8.18
CA THR A 34 6.16 9.04 -8.95
C THR A 34 6.99 8.69 -10.18
N GLU A 35 7.21 9.65 -11.06
CA GLU A 35 8.14 9.51 -12.19
C GLU A 35 9.56 9.19 -11.69
N SER A 36 9.98 9.86 -10.62
CA SER A 36 11.31 9.72 -10.02
C SER A 36 11.48 8.44 -9.20
N GLY A 37 10.41 7.86 -8.65
CA GLY A 37 10.62 6.90 -7.57
C GLY A 37 9.40 6.32 -6.88
N ILE A 38 9.68 5.77 -5.70
CA ILE A 38 8.71 5.34 -4.71
C ILE A 38 8.77 6.35 -3.57
N VAL A 39 7.61 6.84 -3.13
CA VAL A 39 7.50 7.73 -1.97
C VAL A 39 6.64 7.05 -0.92
N PHE A 40 7.19 6.89 0.28
CA PHE A 40 6.45 6.39 1.45
C PHE A 40 5.79 7.57 2.18
N ASP A 41 4.46 7.49 2.34
CA ASP A 41 3.67 8.51 3.03
C ASP A 41 3.18 7.95 4.37
N PHE A 42 4.06 7.93 5.38
CA PHE A 42 3.73 7.33 6.68
C PHE A 42 2.48 7.93 7.34
N GLY A 43 2.19 9.22 7.08
CA GLY A 43 1.02 9.93 7.59
C GLY A 43 -0.28 9.67 6.82
N ARG A 44 -0.23 9.08 5.62
CA ARG A 44 -1.39 8.89 4.72
C ARG A 44 -2.10 10.21 4.41
N ILE A 45 -1.34 11.29 4.25
CA ILE A 45 -1.85 12.66 4.05
C ILE A 45 -2.13 12.91 2.57
N ILE A 46 -1.32 12.36 1.67
CA ILE A 46 -1.31 12.75 0.26
C ILE A 46 -2.44 12.04 -0.49
N PRO A 47 -3.42 12.75 -1.11
CA PRO A 47 -4.61 12.15 -1.71
C PRO A 47 -4.32 11.53 -3.10
N VAL A 48 -3.49 10.49 -3.13
CA VAL A 48 -3.10 9.76 -4.34
C VAL A 48 -3.43 8.28 -4.21
N ARG A 49 -3.45 7.55 -5.34
CA ARG A 49 -3.61 6.09 -5.32
C ARG A 49 -2.41 5.43 -4.64
N ARG A 50 -2.66 4.78 -3.51
CA ARG A 50 -1.63 4.15 -2.67
C ARG A 50 -1.51 2.66 -2.91
N PHE A 51 -0.30 2.16 -2.70
CA PHE A 51 0.07 0.76 -2.59
C PHE A 51 0.56 0.48 -1.17
N TYR A 52 0.63 -0.80 -0.81
CA TYR A 52 0.98 -1.23 0.55
C TYR A 52 2.08 -2.29 0.53
N LEU A 53 2.99 -2.21 1.50
CA LEU A 53 4.14 -3.09 1.65
C LEU A 53 4.30 -3.53 3.12
N CYS A 54 4.64 -4.80 3.35
CA CYS A 54 5.01 -5.22 4.70
C CYS A 54 6.36 -4.58 5.10
N PRO A 55 6.54 -4.18 6.38
CA PRO A 55 7.81 -3.68 6.90
C PRO A 55 8.79 -4.84 7.15
N SER A 56 9.13 -5.60 6.11
CA SER A 56 10.08 -6.72 6.18
C SER A 56 11.10 -6.68 5.05
N ALA A 57 12.34 -7.11 5.35
CA ALA A 57 13.44 -7.09 4.39
C ALA A 57 13.10 -7.84 3.09
N ASP A 58 12.41 -8.97 3.17
CA ASP A 58 12.01 -9.76 1.99
C ASP A 58 11.03 -9.01 1.10
N CYS A 59 10.08 -8.27 1.69
CA CYS A 59 9.16 -7.44 0.93
C CYS A 59 9.88 -6.25 0.28
N PHE A 60 10.84 -5.63 0.96
CA PHE A 60 11.67 -4.58 0.35
C PHE A 60 12.51 -5.11 -0.82
N LYS A 61 13.15 -6.29 -0.68
CA LYS A 61 13.89 -6.94 -1.78
C LYS A 61 13.00 -7.20 -2.99
N GLY A 62 11.79 -7.70 -2.77
CA GLY A 62 10.81 -7.99 -3.83
C GLY A 62 10.15 -6.77 -4.46
N LEU A 63 10.21 -5.60 -3.83
CA LEU A 63 9.53 -4.38 -4.28
C LEU A 63 10.03 -3.91 -5.65
N SER A 64 11.34 -4.01 -5.90
CA SER A 64 11.97 -3.63 -7.16
C SER A 64 11.41 -4.44 -8.35
N LYS A 65 11.31 -5.76 -8.20
CA LYS A 65 10.72 -6.68 -9.19
C LYS A 65 9.25 -6.36 -9.43
N TRP A 66 8.49 -6.11 -8.36
CA TRP A 66 7.09 -5.72 -8.46
C TRP A 66 6.92 -4.41 -9.25
N ARG A 67 7.71 -3.37 -8.94
CA ARG A 67 7.65 -2.06 -9.63
C ARG A 67 7.86 -2.19 -11.13
N LYS A 68 8.89 -2.93 -11.55
CA LYS A 68 9.17 -3.20 -12.98
C LYS A 68 7.98 -3.88 -13.67
N GLY A 69 7.36 -4.87 -13.03
CA GLY A 69 6.18 -5.55 -13.55
C GLY A 69 4.95 -4.64 -13.64
N HIS A 70 4.75 -3.77 -12.64
CA HIS A 70 3.64 -2.82 -12.61
C HIS A 70 3.76 -1.76 -13.73
N GLN A 71 4.96 -1.25 -14.00
CA GLN A 71 5.21 -0.30 -15.08
C GLN A 71 4.89 -0.90 -16.45
N LYS A 72 5.35 -2.13 -16.73
CA LYS A 72 5.04 -2.83 -17.99
C LYS A 72 3.53 -2.97 -18.25
N ARG A 73 2.73 -3.16 -17.20
CA ARG A 73 1.26 -3.27 -17.30
C ARG A 73 0.56 -1.95 -17.55
N LYS A 74 1.19 -0.81 -17.22
CA LYS A 74 0.61 0.53 -17.43
C LYS A 74 0.83 1.04 -18.86
N ILE A 75 1.83 0.49 -19.56
CA ILE A 75 2.17 0.84 -20.95
C ILE A 75 1.34 0.03 -21.96
N ARG A 76 0.76 -1.09 -21.53
CA ARG A 76 -0.24 -1.86 -22.30
C ARG A 76 -1.62 -1.27 -22.09
#